data_AF-A0A0G0KB79-F1
#
_entry.id   AF-A0A0G0KB79-F1
#
_cell.length_a   1.000
_cell.length_b   1.000
_cell.length_c   1.000
_cell.angle_alpha   90.00
_cell.angle_beta   90.00
_cell.angle_gamma   90.00
#
_symmetry.space_group_name_H-M   'P 1'
#
loop_
_entity.id
_entity.type
_entity.pdbx_description
1 polymer ?
#
loop_
_entity_poly.entity_id
_entity_poly.type
_entity_poly.pdbx_seq_one_letter_code
_entity_poly.pdbx_strand_id
1 'polypeptide(L)'
;MGFEDNLEKGKSSSKPASQTKMSLQKAIEMGEYNPEYLSTFSEWHTLSRHIQFQYIRDALETRRHHLLQQYAEINNILDFSKKPHLKEAMKNIENQLHKIEDDRERLFVEYSK
;
A
#
# COMPACT_ATOMS: atom_id res chain seq x y z
N MET A 1 -30.22 -39.11 26.96
CA MET A 1 -30.91 -39.26 25.66
C MET A 1 -32.04 -38.25 25.62
N GLY A 2 -32.10 -37.42 24.57
CA GLY A 2 -33.06 -36.31 24.36
C GLY A 2 -32.53 -34.96 24.90
N PHE A 3 -32.12 -33.93 24.13
CA PHE A 3 -32.80 -33.16 23.04
C PHE A 3 -34.20 -32.70 23.47
N GLU A 4 -34.65 -31.45 23.41
CA GLU A 4 -34.17 -30.15 22.90
C GLU A 4 -35.13 -29.04 23.46
N ASP A 5 -34.97 -27.79 23.00
CA ASP A 5 -35.92 -26.66 23.03
C ASP A 5 -35.92 -25.65 24.20
N ASN A 6 -35.03 -24.66 24.08
CA ASN A 6 -35.47 -23.27 23.87
C ASN A 6 -34.31 -22.40 23.34
N LEU A 7 -34.19 -22.29 22.02
CA LEU A 7 -33.37 -21.25 21.38
C LEU A 7 -34.27 -20.04 21.12
N GLU A 8 -34.24 -19.08 22.05
CA GLU A 8 -34.76 -17.75 21.82
C GLU A 8 -33.96 -17.02 20.73
N LYS A 9 -34.74 -16.35 19.87
CA LYS A 9 -34.32 -15.51 18.75
C LYS A 9 -33.32 -14.41 19.16
N GLY A 10 -32.04 -14.66 18.95
CA GLY A 10 -31.04 -13.60 18.81
C GLY A 10 -30.98 -13.11 17.36
N LYS A 11 -31.60 -11.95 17.08
CA LYS A 11 -31.40 -11.20 15.83
C LYS A 11 -29.90 -10.91 15.66
N SER A 12 -29.23 -11.60 14.74
CA SER A 12 -27.90 -11.25 14.28
C SER A 12 -27.99 -10.04 13.36
N SER A 13 -28.01 -8.84 13.94
CA SER A 13 -27.67 -7.63 13.20
C SER A 13 -26.16 -7.62 12.98
N SER A 14 -25.73 -8.22 11.86
CA SER A 14 -24.41 -7.97 11.30
C SER A 14 -24.33 -6.49 10.91
N LYS A 15 -23.87 -5.65 11.85
CA LYS A 15 -23.37 -4.33 11.49
C LYS A 15 -22.26 -4.54 10.46
N PRO A 16 -22.32 -3.97 9.25
CA PRO A 16 -21.18 -3.97 8.37
C PRO A 16 -20.04 -3.29 9.14
N ALA A 17 -18.90 -3.98 9.24
CA ALA A 17 -17.69 -3.40 9.80
C ALA A 17 -17.48 -2.06 9.08
N SER A 18 -17.52 -0.98 9.85
CA SER A 18 -17.25 0.37 9.35
C SER A 18 -15.92 0.29 8.61
N GLN A 19 -15.95 0.29 7.29
CA GLN A 19 -14.77 0.47 6.46
C GLN A 19 -14.19 1.80 6.92
N THR A 20 -13.08 1.73 7.65
CA THR A 20 -12.26 2.90 7.94
C THR A 20 -11.97 3.52 6.59
N LYS A 21 -12.69 4.60 6.24
CA LYS A 21 -12.52 5.30 4.98
C LYS A 21 -11.15 5.93 5.03
N MET A 22 -10.17 5.20 4.53
CA MET A 22 -8.83 5.69 4.33
C MET A 22 -8.94 6.93 3.42
N SER A 23 -8.38 8.07 3.82
CA SER A 23 -8.47 9.29 3.01
C SER A 23 -7.42 9.26 1.90
N LEU A 24 -7.64 10.01 0.81
CA LEU A 24 -6.68 10.13 -0.28
C LEU A 24 -5.29 10.52 0.24
N GLN A 25 -5.24 11.52 1.12
CA GLN A 25 -3.99 11.97 1.73
C GLN A 25 -3.29 10.87 2.52
N LYS A 26 -4.05 10.03 3.25
CA LYS A 26 -3.47 8.91 3.97
C LYS A 26 -2.92 7.84 3.02
N ALA A 27 -3.55 7.64 1.87
CA ALA A 27 -3.05 6.71 0.84
C ALA A 27 -1.67 7.14 0.35
N ILE A 28 -1.55 8.42 0.02
CA ILE A 28 -0.32 9.05 -0.48
C ILE A 28 0.78 8.95 0.58
N GLU A 29 0.47 9.27 1.84
CA GLU A 29 1.41 9.13 2.98
C GLU A 29 1.89 7.70 3.22
N MET A 30 1.10 6.70 2.84
CA MET A 30 1.51 5.28 2.92
C MET A 30 2.33 4.83 1.70
N GLY A 31 2.52 5.72 0.72
CA GLY A 31 3.25 5.46 -0.51
C GLY A 31 2.41 4.78 -1.60
N GLU A 32 1.09 4.98 -1.59
CA GLU A 32 0.21 4.51 -2.67
C GLU A 32 0.26 5.47 -3.86
N TYR A 33 0.80 5.00 -4.97
CA TYR A 33 1.05 5.82 -6.17
C TYR A 33 0.29 5.31 -7.41
N ASN A 34 -0.47 4.22 -7.32
CA ASN A 34 -1.18 3.67 -8.47
C ASN A 34 -2.38 4.58 -8.85
N PRO A 35 -2.38 5.19 -10.04
CA PRO A 35 -3.49 6.07 -10.47
C PRO A 35 -4.85 5.36 -10.48
N GLU A 36 -4.89 4.07 -10.81
CA GLU A 36 -6.14 3.29 -10.82
C GLU A 36 -6.73 3.17 -9.42
N TYR A 37 -5.89 2.93 -8.42
CA TYR A 37 -6.33 2.89 -7.03
C TYR A 37 -6.70 4.28 -6.51
N LEU A 38 -5.89 5.30 -6.82
CA LEU A 38 -6.17 6.67 -6.40
C LEU A 38 -7.49 7.19 -7.00
N SER A 39 -7.89 6.71 -8.18
CA SER A 39 -9.19 7.02 -8.78
C SER A 39 -10.40 6.49 -8.01
N THR A 40 -10.22 5.61 -7.03
CA THR A 40 -11.32 5.19 -6.15
C THR A 40 -11.77 6.30 -5.17
N PHE A 41 -10.91 7.30 -4.94
CA PHE A 41 -11.24 8.44 -4.10
C PHE A 41 -11.95 9.52 -4.94
N SER A 42 -13.12 9.96 -4.49
CA SER A 42 -13.85 11.06 -5.15
C SER A 42 -13.04 12.34 -5.25
N GLU A 43 -12.16 12.59 -4.26
CA GLU A 43 -11.22 13.71 -4.22
C GLU A 43 -10.22 13.65 -5.37
N TRP A 44 -9.84 12.47 -5.85
CA TRP A 44 -8.87 12.35 -6.94
C TRP A 44 -9.35 13.01 -8.23
N HIS A 45 -10.65 12.87 -8.53
CA HIS A 45 -11.25 13.41 -9.75
C HIS A 45 -11.42 14.93 -9.75
N THR A 46 -11.35 15.58 -8.59
CA THR A 46 -11.46 17.05 -8.48
C THR A 46 -10.11 17.74 -8.64
N LEU A 47 -9.01 17.00 -8.52
CA LEU A 47 -7.65 17.52 -8.65
C LEU A 47 -7.28 17.75 -10.11
N SER A 48 -6.48 18.78 -10.37
CA SER A 48 -5.87 18.97 -11.69
C SER A 48 -4.82 17.89 -11.95
N ARG A 49 -4.57 17.57 -13.22
CA ARG A 49 -3.53 16.61 -13.64
C ARG A 49 -2.16 16.92 -13.01
N HIS A 50 -1.81 18.21 -12.91
CA HIS A 50 -0.56 18.62 -12.27
C HIS A 50 -0.52 18.22 -10.79
N ILE A 51 -1.59 18.47 -10.03
CA ILE A 51 -1.65 18.13 -8.60
C ILE A 51 -1.70 16.61 -8.40
N GLN A 52 -2.45 15.90 -9.22
CA GLN A 52 -2.43 14.43 -9.25
C GLN A 52 -1.00 13.90 -9.43
N PHE A 53 -0.24 14.49 -10.35
CA PHE A 53 1.14 14.09 -10.57
C PHE A 53 2.06 14.40 -9.39
N GLN A 54 1.90 15.55 -8.72
CA GLN A 54 2.67 15.85 -7.51
C GLN A 54 2.40 14.80 -6.43
N TYR A 55 1.14 14.44 -6.19
CA TYR A 55 0.80 13.40 -5.22
C TYR A 55 1.35 12.02 -5.59
N ILE A 56 1.34 11.65 -6.86
CA ILE A 56 1.97 10.41 -7.33
C ILE A 56 3.48 10.44 -7.08
N ARG A 57 4.14 11.56 -7.36
CA ARG A 57 5.58 11.72 -7.09
C ARG A 57 5.91 11.61 -5.60
N ASP A 58 5.13 12.27 -4.76
CA ASP A 58 5.32 12.24 -3.30
C ASP A 58 5.10 10.82 -2.75
N ALA A 59 4.09 10.11 -3.25
CA ALA A 59 3.83 8.72 -2.90
C ALA A 59 4.94 7.77 -3.37
N LEU A 60 5.45 7.94 -4.59
CA LEU A 60 6.59 7.16 -5.12
C LEU A 60 7.83 7.34 -4.24
N GLU A 61 8.18 8.57 -3.88
CA GLU A 61 9.35 8.84 -3.03
C GLU A 61 9.16 8.26 -1.63
N THR A 62 7.95 8.39 -1.07
CA THR A 62 7.60 7.80 0.23
C THR A 62 7.76 6.27 0.20
N ARG A 63 7.23 5.61 -0.84
CA ARG A 63 7.37 4.16 -1.00
C ARG A 63 8.83 3.74 -1.16
N ARG A 64 9.61 4.50 -1.94
CA ARG A 64 11.04 4.28 -2.13
C ARG A 64 11.79 4.37 -0.82
N HIS A 65 11.54 5.41 -0.01
CA HIS A 65 12.13 5.54 1.31
C HIS A 65 11.77 4.37 2.24
N HIS A 66 10.51 3.92 2.27
CA HIS A 66 10.13 2.76 3.06
C HIS A 66 10.89 1.49 2.66
N LEU A 67 11.07 1.25 1.36
CA LEU A 67 11.83 0.10 0.88
C LEU A 67 13.32 0.20 1.21
N LEU A 68 13.92 1.39 1.09
CA LEU A 68 15.31 1.61 1.49
C LEU A 68 15.52 1.40 2.99
N GLN A 69 14.57 1.86 3.81
CA GLN A 69 14.61 1.62 5.24
C GLN A 69 14.54 0.12 5.54
N GLN A 70 13.60 -0.62 4.94
CA GLN A 70 13.50 -2.08 5.09
C GLN A 70 14.78 -2.79 4.62
N TYR A 71 15.36 -2.36 3.51
CA TYR A 71 16.61 -2.89 3.00
C TYR A 71 17.76 -2.69 4.01
N ALA A 72 17.87 -1.50 4.59
CA ALA A 72 18.87 -1.18 5.60
C ALA A 72 18.66 -1.98 6.89
N GLU A 73 17.41 -2.12 7.33
CA GLU A 73 17.04 -2.94 8.50
C GLU A 73 17.46 -4.39 8.31
N ILE A 74 17.20 -4.98 7.14
CA ILE A 74 17.57 -6.36 6.83
C ILE A 74 19.09 -6.55 6.81
N ASN A 75 19.83 -5.63 6.18
CA ASN A 75 21.29 -5.71 6.09
C ASN A 75 21.98 -5.56 7.45
N ASN A 76 21.37 -4.84 8.40
CA ASN A 76 21.91 -4.65 9.74
C ASN A 76 21.58 -5.78 10.72
N ILE A 77 20.89 -6.84 10.28
CA ILE A 77 20.60 -8.00 11.13
C ILE A 77 21.88 -8.81 11.38
N LEU A 78 22.19 -9.02 12.66
CA LEU A 78 23.24 -9.94 13.11
C LEU A 78 23.05 -11.33 12.51
N ASP A 79 24.15 -11.92 12.05
CA ASP A 79 24.14 -13.24 11.42
C ASP A 79 23.20 -13.35 10.20
N PHE A 80 23.04 -12.28 9.40
CA PHE A 80 22.25 -12.29 8.17
C PHE A 80 22.58 -13.50 7.26
N SER A 81 23.87 -13.87 7.16
CA SER A 81 24.33 -15.02 6.38
C SER A 81 23.69 -16.36 6.78
N LYS A 82 23.26 -16.49 8.05
CA LYS A 82 22.61 -17.68 8.61
C LYS A 82 21.08 -17.68 8.43
N LYS A 83 20.50 -16.64 7.84
CA LYS A 83 19.04 -16.46 7.69
C LYS A 83 18.65 -16.41 6.20
N PRO A 84 18.54 -17.56 5.51
CA PRO A 84 18.30 -17.60 4.06
C PRO A 84 16.97 -16.97 3.64
N HIS A 85 15.93 -17.02 4.49
CA HIS A 85 14.64 -16.36 4.24
C HIS A 85 14.78 -14.83 4.11
N LEU A 86 15.78 -14.22 4.76
CA LEU A 86 16.03 -12.79 4.62
C LEU A 86 16.67 -12.43 3.28
N LYS A 87 17.38 -13.36 2.63
CA LYS A 87 17.92 -13.15 1.28
C LYS A 87 16.81 -13.05 0.25
N GLU A 88 15.77 -13.86 0.39
CA GLU A 88 14.60 -13.79 -0.48
C GLU A 88 13.83 -12.48 -0.27
N ALA A 89 13.62 -12.08 0.99
CA ALA A 89 13.02 -10.79 1.32
C ALA A 89 13.82 -9.61 0.74
N MET A 90 15.15 -9.64 0.87
CA MET A 90 16.05 -8.62 0.32
C MET A 90 15.94 -8.53 -1.20
N LYS A 91 15.99 -9.67 -1.90
CA LYS A 91 15.81 -9.71 -3.36
C LYS A 91 14.44 -9.16 -3.80
N ASN A 92 13.39 -9.44 -3.03
CA ASN A 92 12.06 -8.89 -3.31
C ASN A 92 12.01 -7.36 -3.12
N ILE A 93 12.73 -6.82 -2.15
CA ILE A 93 12.85 -5.37 -1.94
C ILE A 93 13.63 -4.73 -3.10
N GLU A 94 14.75 -5.32 -3.51
CA GLU A 94 15.53 -4.86 -4.68
C GLU A 94 14.67 -4.83 -5.95
N ASN A 95 13.92 -5.90 -6.22
CA ASN A 95 13.00 -5.94 -7.35
C ASN A 95 11.92 -4.85 -7.27
N GLN A 96 11.40 -4.56 -6.07
CA GLN A 96 10.42 -3.49 -5.88
C GLN A 96 11.03 -2.11 -6.07
N LEU A 97 12.28 -1.89 -5.64
CA LEU A 97 13.01 -0.64 -5.87
C LEU A 97 13.22 -0.40 -7.37
N HIS A 98 13.63 -1.42 -8.12
CA HIS A 98 13.74 -1.34 -9.58
C HIS A 98 12.41 -0.99 -10.23
N LYS A 99 11.33 -1.67 -9.83
CA LYS A 99 9.99 -1.40 -10.34
C LYS A 99 9.55 0.05 -10.07
N ILE A 100 9.87 0.61 -8.91
CA ILE A 100 9.52 2.01 -8.59
C ILE A 100 10.20 2.99 -9.55
N GLU A 101 11.46 2.76 -9.92
CA GLU A 101 12.13 3.65 -10.88
C GLU A 101 11.51 3.52 -12.29
N ASP A 102 11.20 2.29 -12.73
CA ASP A 102 10.49 2.06 -13.99
C ASP A 102 9.11 2.74 -14.01
N ASP A 103 8.34 2.60 -12.92
CA ASP A 103 7.02 3.22 -12.77
C ASP A 103 7.12 4.75 -12.69
N ARG A 104 8.17 5.28 -12.04
CA ARG A 104 8.42 6.72 -11.97
C ARG A 104 8.66 7.31 -13.36
N GLU A 105 9.48 6.66 -14.19
CA GLU A 105 9.71 7.11 -15.56
C GLU A 105 8.42 7.05 -16.39
N ARG A 106 7.71 5.91 -16.32
CA ARG A 106 6.44 5.71 -17.03
C ARG A 106 5.41 6.78 -16.66
N LEU A 107 5.19 7.00 -15.37
CA LEU A 107 4.22 7.97 -14.86
C LEU A 107 4.63 9.41 -15.16
N PHE A 108 5.94 9.72 -15.14
CA PHE A 108 6.44 11.02 -15.59
C PHE A 108 6.06 11.29 -17.05
N VAL A 109 6.27 10.32 -17.95
CA VAL A 109 5.90 10.46 -19.37
C VAL A 109 4.38 10.58 -19.55
N GLU A 110 3.60 9.87 -18.76
CA GLU A 110 2.13 9.91 -18.85
C GLU A 110 1.54 11.27 -18.43
N TYR A 111 2.07 11.86 -17.35
CA TYR A 111 1.55 13.10 -16.78
C TYR A 111 2.22 14.38 -17.32
N SER A 112 3.34 14.25 -18.06
CA SER A 112 4.01 15.38 -18.73
C SER A 112 3.48 15.69 -20.13
N LYS A 113 2.55 14.88 -20.65
CA LYS A 113 1.79 15.13 -21.88
C LYS A 113 0.59 16.05 -21.63
#